data_AF-A0A7C6L648-F1
#
_entry.id   AF-A0A7C6L648-F1
#
_cell.length_a   1.000
_cell.length_b   1.000
_cell.length_c   1.000
_cell.angle_alpha   90.00
_cell.angle_beta   90.00
_cell.angle_gamma   90.00
#
_symmetry.space_group_name_H-M   'P 1'
#
loop_
_entity.id
_entity.type
_entity.pdbx_description
1 polymer ?
#
loop_
_entity_poly.entity_id
_entity_poly.type
_entity_poly.pdbx_seq_one_letter_code
_entity_poly.pdbx_strand_id
1 'polypeptide(L)'
;DMNIFFQGVYGNKVNNIWKQESDLWNISVPSGKNHEKRILDAWYFDNPNSNIPAMSNSNPNSEQRFSSYFVEDGSYLKLRNIELGYTFTKKLTNAMMMQHLRIYASARNVFTLKKGWGNDKYSSFDPEMPGYGYLTPFTMAFGVNVTF
;
A
#
# COMPACT_ATOMS: atom_id res chain seq x y z
N ASP A 1 -5.65 -28.24 -3.49
CA ASP A 1 -5.80 -27.25 -4.57
C ASP A 1 -5.11 -25.94 -4.19
N MET A 2 -4.76 -25.11 -5.18
CA MET A 2 -4.11 -23.82 -4.94
C MET A 2 -4.79 -22.77 -5.82
N ASN A 3 -5.11 -21.61 -5.23
CA ASN A 3 -5.71 -20.47 -5.91
C ASN A 3 -4.89 -19.21 -5.62
N ILE A 4 -4.58 -18.43 -6.65
CA ILE A 4 -3.79 -17.21 -6.56
C ILE A 4 -4.48 -16.13 -7.38
N PHE A 5 -4.72 -14.97 -6.78
CA PHE A 5 -5.40 -13.84 -7.41
C PHE A 5 -4.54 -12.57 -7.35
N PHE A 6 -4.07 -12.15 -8.53
CA PHE A 6 -3.37 -10.88 -8.72
C PHE A 6 -4.31 -9.82 -9.28
N GLN A 7 -4.19 -8.59 -8.77
CA GLN A 7 -4.88 -7.41 -9.28
C GLN A 7 -3.85 -6.31 -9.53
N GLY A 8 -3.90 -5.66 -10.69
CA GLY A 8 -3.01 -4.55 -10.99
C GLY A 8 -3.66 -3.51 -11.87
N VAL A 9 -3.14 -2.29 -11.78
CA VAL A 9 -3.51 -1.15 -12.62
C VAL A 9 -2.20 -0.53 -13.11
N TYR A 10 -2.15 -0.19 -14.40
CA TYR A 10 -0.98 0.39 -15.04
C TYR A 10 -1.33 1.69 -15.77
N GLY A 11 -0.43 2.68 -15.70
CA GLY A 11 -0.55 3.96 -16.39
C GLY A 11 -1.48 4.97 -15.70
N ASN A 12 -1.89 4.70 -14.45
CA ASN A 12 -2.75 5.61 -13.71
C ASN A 12 -1.93 6.72 -13.04
N LYS A 13 -2.46 7.95 -13.03
CA LYS A 13 -1.89 9.09 -12.31
C LYS A 13 -2.80 9.47 -11.16
N VAL A 14 -2.22 9.60 -9.98
CA VAL A 14 -2.98 9.85 -8.75
C VAL A 14 -2.49 11.11 -8.07
N ASN A 15 -3.42 11.89 -7.52
CA ASN A 15 -3.10 13.03 -6.69
C ASN A 15 -2.85 12.57 -5.25
N ASN A 16 -1.59 12.62 -4.81
CA ASN A 16 -1.16 12.18 -3.49
C ASN A 16 -1.21 13.34 -2.50
N ILE A 17 -2.32 13.43 -1.76
CA ILE A 17 -2.53 14.47 -0.75
C ILE A 17 -1.61 14.25 0.46
N TRP A 18 -1.25 13.00 0.76
CA TRP A 18 -0.34 12.68 1.86
C TRP A 18 1.03 13.33 1.70
N LYS A 19 1.46 13.58 0.46
CA LYS A 19 2.72 14.28 0.16
C LYS A 19 2.76 15.73 0.66
N GLN A 20 1.60 16.36 0.85
CA GLN A 20 1.54 17.66 1.52
C GLN A 20 2.04 17.54 2.96
N GLU A 21 1.64 16.48 3.67
CA GLU A 21 1.99 16.20 5.07
C GLU A 21 3.41 15.64 5.27
N SER A 22 3.93 14.90 4.29
CA SER A 22 5.28 14.33 4.35
C SER A 22 6.40 15.28 3.94
N ASP A 23 6.17 16.16 2.96
CA ASP A 23 7.25 16.92 2.30
C ASP A 23 7.28 18.40 2.68
N LEU A 24 6.20 18.96 3.22
CA LEU A 24 6.13 20.37 3.60
C LEU A 24 6.12 20.51 5.12
N TRP A 25 6.89 21.47 5.65
CA TRP A 25 6.92 21.74 7.10
C TRP A 25 5.72 22.61 7.52
N ASN A 26 5.47 23.69 6.78
CA ASN A 26 4.38 24.62 7.10
C ASN A 26 3.11 24.29 6.30
N ILE A 27 2.33 23.40 6.89
CA ILE A 27 1.05 22.94 6.38
C ILE A 27 0.03 23.10 7.49
N SER A 28 -1.04 23.81 7.18
CA SER A 28 -2.29 23.92 7.93
C SER A 28 -2.25 23.46 9.41
N VAL A 29 -2.17 24.48 10.30
CA VAL A 29 -2.49 24.55 11.75
C VAL A 29 -2.98 23.24 12.43
N PRO A 30 -2.51 22.87 13.64
CA PRO A 30 -1.61 23.60 14.54
C PRO A 30 -0.11 23.43 14.27
N SER A 31 0.64 24.47 14.63
CA SER A 31 2.10 24.46 14.73
C SER A 31 2.59 23.28 15.60
N GLY A 32 3.61 22.57 15.15
CA GLY A 32 4.22 21.46 15.91
C GLY A 32 3.56 20.10 15.73
N LYS A 33 2.87 19.85 14.62
CA LYS A 33 2.46 18.49 14.24
C LYS A 33 3.68 17.61 13.98
N ASN A 34 3.49 16.31 14.18
CA ASN A 34 4.48 15.33 13.77
C ASN A 34 4.49 15.22 12.24
N HIS A 35 5.69 15.14 11.65
CA HIS A 35 5.91 14.95 10.22
C HIS A 35 6.53 13.57 9.96
N GLU A 36 6.41 13.11 8.73
CA GLU A 36 7.06 11.87 8.31
C GLU A 36 8.57 12.08 8.09
N LYS A 37 9.36 11.00 8.20
CA LYS A 37 10.83 11.06 8.15
C LYS A 37 11.38 11.57 6.82
N ARG A 38 10.64 11.47 5.71
CA ARG A 38 11.04 11.96 4.39
C ARG A 38 11.37 13.45 4.40
N ILE A 39 10.77 14.25 5.29
CA ILE A 39 11.11 15.67 5.43
C ILE A 39 12.59 15.90 5.83
N LEU A 40 13.24 14.91 6.45
CA LEU A 40 14.66 14.97 6.81
C LEU A 40 15.57 14.96 5.57
N ASP A 41 15.08 14.43 4.45
CA ASP A 41 15.78 14.42 3.16
C ASP A 41 15.45 15.68 2.34
N ALA A 42 14.86 16.73 2.94
CA ALA A 42 14.61 18.02 2.32
C ALA A 42 15.89 18.63 1.73
N TRP A 43 15.71 19.57 0.80
CA TRP A 43 16.83 20.36 0.28
C TRP A 43 17.45 21.21 1.40
N TYR A 44 18.78 21.16 1.49
CA TYR A 44 19.60 22.08 2.27
C TYR A 44 21.00 22.18 1.64
N PHE A 45 21.86 23.06 2.15
CA PHE A 45 23.16 23.37 1.53
C PHE A 45 24.04 22.13 1.27
N ASP A 46 24.07 21.16 2.21
CA ASP A 46 24.85 19.92 2.03
C ASP A 46 24.06 18.79 1.34
N ASN A 47 22.77 19.00 1.02
CA ASN A 47 21.94 18.09 0.23
C ASN A 47 21.28 18.80 -0.97
N PRO A 48 22.07 19.25 -1.96
CA PRO A 48 21.56 20.06 -3.08
C PRO A 48 20.76 19.25 -4.10
N ASN A 49 20.87 17.91 -4.09
CA ASN A 49 20.26 17.02 -5.08
C ASN A 49 18.88 16.48 -4.63
N SER A 50 18.24 17.11 -3.64
CA SER A 50 16.93 16.69 -3.16
C SER A 50 15.80 17.17 -4.07
N ASN A 51 14.80 16.31 -4.24
CA ASN A 51 13.54 16.63 -4.90
C ASN A 51 12.47 17.16 -3.92
N ILE A 52 12.80 17.26 -2.63
CA ILE A 52 11.92 17.75 -1.57
C ILE A 52 12.30 19.22 -1.30
N PRO A 53 11.33 20.15 -1.26
CA PRO A 53 11.60 21.56 -1.05
C PRO A 53 12.26 21.82 0.32
N ALA A 54 12.92 22.96 0.44
CA ALA A 54 13.58 23.37 1.68
C ALA A 54 12.55 23.54 2.81
N MET A 55 12.91 23.12 4.02
CA MET A 55 12.05 23.35 5.19
C MET A 55 11.95 24.85 5.50
N SER A 56 10.73 25.36 5.62
CA SER A 56 10.46 26.75 6.00
C SER A 56 9.29 26.85 6.96
N ASN A 57 9.42 27.73 7.95
CA ASN A 57 8.33 28.08 8.88
C ASN A 57 7.26 28.98 8.25
N SER A 58 7.50 29.50 7.04
CA SER A 58 6.58 30.34 6.29
C SER A 58 6.39 29.78 4.88
N ASN A 59 5.20 29.96 4.30
CA ASN A 59 4.91 29.50 2.94
C ASN A 59 4.66 30.69 1.99
N PRO A 60 5.68 31.49 1.65
CA PRO A 60 5.52 32.63 0.74
C PRO A 60 5.21 32.20 -0.70
N ASN A 61 5.63 30.98 -1.10
CA ASN A 61 5.50 30.46 -2.46
C ASN A 61 4.16 29.72 -2.72
N SER A 62 3.28 29.65 -1.71
CA SER A 62 2.00 28.94 -1.79
C SER A 62 2.16 27.50 -2.28
N GLU A 63 3.09 26.76 -1.68
CA GLU A 63 3.49 25.39 -2.06
C GLU A 63 2.36 24.35 -1.92
N GLN A 64 1.27 24.70 -1.23
CA GLN A 64 0.06 23.88 -1.11
C GLN A 64 -0.82 23.89 -2.38
N ARG A 65 -0.54 24.78 -3.34
CA ARG A 65 -1.30 24.86 -4.60
C ARG A 65 -1.19 23.54 -5.36
N PHE A 66 -2.32 23.07 -5.90
CA PHE A 66 -2.34 21.91 -6.79
C PHE A 66 -1.33 22.09 -7.92
N SER A 67 -0.42 21.13 -8.05
CA SER A 67 0.69 21.15 -9.00
C SER A 67 1.10 19.73 -9.35
N SER A 68 1.92 19.59 -10.40
CA SER A 68 2.50 18.31 -10.79
C SER A 68 3.35 17.67 -9.69
N TYR A 69 3.75 18.41 -8.65
CA TYR A 69 4.46 17.88 -7.49
C TYR A 69 3.65 16.81 -6.75
N PHE A 70 2.32 16.98 -6.68
CA PHE A 70 1.42 16.07 -5.99
C PHE A 70 0.89 14.94 -6.89
N VAL A 71 1.16 15.01 -8.19
CA VAL A 71 0.73 13.97 -9.14
C VAL A 71 1.82 12.91 -9.27
N GLU A 72 1.52 11.69 -8.85
CA GLU A 72 2.44 10.55 -8.89
C GLU A 72 1.87 9.40 -9.71
N ASP A 73 2.73 8.47 -10.11
CA ASP A 73 2.32 7.27 -10.82
C ASP A 73 1.68 6.27 -9.83
N GLY A 74 0.37 6.07 -9.98
CA GLY A 74 -0.42 5.15 -9.16
C GLY A 74 -0.44 3.73 -9.72
N SER A 75 0.52 3.34 -10.56
CA SER A 75 0.60 1.97 -11.09
C SER A 75 1.05 1.00 -10.00
N TYR A 76 0.35 -0.12 -9.91
CA TYR A 76 0.62 -1.14 -8.92
C TYR A 76 0.20 -2.54 -9.38
N LEU A 77 0.77 -3.54 -8.73
CA LEU A 77 0.38 -4.94 -8.80
C LEU A 77 0.29 -5.51 -7.38
N LYS A 78 -0.88 -5.98 -6.99
CA LYS A 78 -1.17 -6.54 -5.67
C LYS A 78 -1.51 -8.02 -5.76
N LEU A 79 -0.95 -8.82 -4.85
CA LEU A 79 -1.42 -10.17 -4.57
C LEU A 79 -2.58 -10.09 -3.56
N ARG A 80 -3.81 -10.15 -4.08
CA ARG A 80 -5.03 -9.94 -3.32
C ARG A 80 -5.42 -11.13 -2.47
N ASN A 81 -5.30 -12.33 -3.04
CA ASN A 81 -5.63 -13.57 -2.34
C ASN A 81 -4.69 -14.69 -2.79
N ILE A 82 -4.18 -15.43 -1.83
CA ILE A 82 -3.57 -16.74 -2.05
C ILE A 82 -4.26 -17.73 -1.14
N GLU A 83 -4.67 -18.87 -1.67
CA GLU A 83 -5.33 -19.93 -0.93
C GLU A 83 -4.69 -21.26 -1.30
N LEU A 84 -4.32 -22.02 -0.27
CA LEU A 84 -3.83 -23.38 -0.37
C LEU A 84 -4.80 -24.28 0.39
N GLY A 85 -5.45 -25.17 -0.34
CA GLY A 85 -6.36 -26.18 0.19
C GLY A 85 -5.81 -27.59 0.01
N TYR A 86 -6.18 -28.50 0.90
CA TYR A 86 -6.01 -29.93 0.71
C TYR A 86 -7.32 -30.66 0.99
N THR A 87 -7.81 -31.37 -0.02
CA THR A 87 -9.02 -32.19 0.08
C THR A 87 -8.61 -33.64 0.33
N PHE A 88 -9.12 -34.23 1.41
CA PHE A 88 -8.81 -35.61 1.76
C PHE A 88 -9.51 -36.60 0.81
N THR A 89 -8.89 -37.77 0.63
CA THR A 89 -9.42 -38.82 -0.26
C THR A 89 -10.63 -39.53 0.37
N LYS A 90 -11.60 -39.91 -0.46
CA LYS A 90 -12.86 -40.58 -0.04
C LYS A 90 -12.67 -41.80 0.86
N LYS A 91 -11.58 -42.56 0.72
CA LYS A 91 -11.26 -43.71 1.59
C LYS A 91 -11.13 -43.31 3.07
N LEU A 92 -10.47 -42.19 3.34
CA LEU A 92 -10.23 -41.69 4.71
C LEU A 92 -11.47 -41.00 5.27
N THR A 93 -12.19 -40.25 4.45
CA THR A 93 -13.41 -39.56 4.89
C THR A 93 -14.56 -40.54 5.16
N ASN A 94 -14.71 -41.60 4.35
CA ASN A 94 -15.72 -42.63 4.57
C ASN A 94 -15.48 -43.42 5.88
N ALA A 95 -14.21 -43.67 6.25
CA ALA A 95 -13.88 -44.31 7.53
C ALA A 95 -14.27 -43.44 8.74
N MET A 96 -14.29 -42.11 8.55
CA MET A 96 -14.71 -41.12 9.56
C MET A 96 -16.19 -40.71 9.44
N MET A 97 -16.98 -41.42 8.62
CA MET A 97 -18.40 -41.09 8.35
C MET A 97 -18.62 -39.65 7.82
N MET A 98 -17.70 -39.14 6.99
CA MET A 98 -17.79 -37.81 6.38
C MET A 98 -17.81 -37.91 4.85
N GLN A 99 -18.64 -37.08 4.20
CA GLN A 99 -18.69 -36.97 2.74
C GLN A 99 -17.53 -36.14 2.16
N HIS A 100 -17.16 -35.05 2.84
CA HIS A 100 -16.11 -34.15 2.37
C HIS A 100 -15.33 -33.55 3.54
N LEU A 101 -14.01 -33.52 3.42
CA LEU A 101 -13.10 -32.85 4.35
C LEU A 101 -12.05 -32.08 3.55
N ARG A 102 -12.03 -30.76 3.70
CA ARG A 102 -11.02 -29.86 3.09
C ARG A 102 -10.46 -28.96 4.16
N ILE A 103 -9.15 -28.97 4.34
CA ILE A 103 -8.44 -27.99 5.16
C ILE A 103 -7.86 -26.96 4.21
N TYR A 104 -7.98 -25.67 4.55
CA TYR A 104 -7.45 -24.59 3.72
C TYR A 104 -6.82 -23.50 4.56
N ALA A 105 -5.77 -22.89 4.02
CA ALA A 105 -5.16 -21.67 4.52
C ALA A 105 -5.27 -20.61 3.43
N SER A 106 -5.75 -19.43 3.78
CA SER A 106 -5.86 -18.28 2.87
C SER A 106 -5.18 -17.06 3.46
N ALA A 107 -4.54 -16.26 2.60
CA ALA A 107 -3.97 -14.99 2.98
C ALA A 107 -4.41 -13.91 1.98
N ARG A 108 -4.77 -12.73 2.50
CA ARG A 108 -5.20 -11.57 1.71
C ARG A 108 -4.25 -10.40 1.90
N ASN A 109 -4.14 -9.58 0.85
CA ASN A 109 -3.22 -8.43 0.77
C ASN A 109 -1.77 -8.83 1.12
N VAL A 110 -1.28 -9.90 0.51
CA VAL A 110 0.02 -10.51 0.85
C VAL A 110 1.18 -9.59 0.51
N PHE A 111 1.17 -9.01 -0.69
CA PHE A 111 2.17 -8.02 -1.08
C PHE A 111 1.61 -7.04 -2.12
N THR A 112 2.19 -5.84 -2.15
CA THR A 112 1.91 -4.78 -3.11
C THR A 112 3.22 -4.35 -3.76
N LEU A 113 3.31 -4.49 -5.07
CA LEU A 113 4.35 -3.87 -5.89
C LEU A 113 3.83 -2.55 -6.42
N LYS A 114 4.59 -1.49 -6.21
CA LYS A 114 4.29 -0.13 -6.66
C LYS A 114 5.51 0.45 -7.34
N LYS A 115 5.33 1.48 -8.16
CA LYS A 115 6.45 2.12 -8.86
C LYS A 115 7.34 2.88 -7.87
N GLY A 116 8.53 2.32 -7.63
CA GLY A 116 9.56 2.90 -6.75
C GLY A 116 10.67 3.66 -7.47
N TRP A 117 10.61 3.77 -8.80
CA TRP A 117 11.67 4.33 -9.65
C TRP A 117 11.16 5.49 -10.50
N GLY A 118 12.10 6.32 -10.96
CA GLY A 118 11.81 7.50 -11.78
C GLY A 118 11.41 8.74 -10.97
N ASN A 119 11.18 9.84 -11.67
CA ASN A 119 10.84 11.14 -11.07
C ASN A 119 9.40 11.18 -10.54
N ASP A 120 8.54 10.27 -10.99
CA ASP A 120 7.12 10.13 -10.64
C ASP A 120 6.86 8.95 -9.70
N LYS A 121 7.90 8.52 -8.94
CA LYS A 121 7.81 7.45 -7.95
C LYS A 121 6.64 7.69 -6.98
N TYR A 122 5.96 6.60 -6.61
CA TYR A 122 4.87 6.68 -5.64
C TYR A 122 5.42 6.74 -4.21
N SER A 123 5.12 7.83 -3.51
CA SER A 123 5.69 8.09 -2.16
C SER A 123 4.79 7.61 -1.02
N SER A 124 3.48 7.53 -1.23
CA SER A 124 2.51 7.12 -0.18
C SER A 124 2.51 5.60 0.06
N PHE A 125 1.79 5.17 1.08
CA PHE A 125 1.73 3.79 1.55
C PHE A 125 1.03 2.87 0.55
N ASP A 126 -0.18 3.23 0.13
CA ASP A 126 -1.05 2.41 -0.71
C ASP A 126 -1.45 3.16 -2.01
N PRO A 127 -1.08 2.65 -3.20
CA PRO A 127 -1.44 3.25 -4.49
C PRO A 127 -2.93 3.14 -4.87
N GLU A 128 -3.70 2.26 -4.23
CA GLU A 128 -5.15 2.17 -4.40
C GLU A 128 -5.91 3.24 -3.62
N MET A 129 -5.29 3.77 -2.56
CA MET A 129 -5.85 4.78 -1.69
C MET A 129 -4.89 5.97 -1.62
N PRO A 130 -4.80 6.78 -2.69
CA PRO A 130 -3.85 7.90 -2.79
C PRO A 130 -4.14 9.09 -1.84
N GLY A 131 -5.18 8.97 -1.02
CA GLY A 131 -5.49 9.93 0.03
C GLY A 131 -4.75 9.68 1.34
N TYR A 132 -5.24 10.31 2.41
CA TYR A 132 -4.80 10.03 3.78
C TYR A 132 -5.28 8.63 4.17
N GLY A 133 -4.35 7.68 4.31
CA GLY A 133 -4.74 6.28 4.48
C GLY A 133 -3.63 5.40 5.03
N TYR A 134 -4.05 4.33 5.71
CA TYR A 134 -3.19 3.23 6.12
C TYR A 134 -3.16 2.15 5.05
N LEU A 135 -2.13 1.31 5.08
CA LEU A 135 -2.10 0.10 4.27
C LEU A 135 -3.29 -0.79 4.62
N THR A 136 -3.89 -1.40 3.61
CA THR A 136 -4.82 -2.52 3.83
C THR A 136 -4.09 -3.61 4.62
N PRO A 137 -4.61 -4.05 5.78
CA PRO A 137 -3.90 -5.00 6.61
C PRO A 137 -3.75 -6.34 5.90
N PHE A 138 -2.61 -6.98 6.15
CA PHE A 138 -2.39 -8.38 5.84
C PHE A 138 -3.29 -9.24 6.74
N THR A 139 -4.07 -10.13 6.15
CA THR A 139 -4.93 -11.04 6.93
C THR A 139 -4.68 -12.47 6.49
N MET A 140 -4.49 -13.37 7.46
CA MET A 140 -4.36 -14.81 7.23
C MET A 140 -5.47 -15.54 7.97
N ALA A 141 -6.09 -16.52 7.31
CA ALA A 141 -7.14 -17.34 7.88
C ALA A 141 -6.88 -18.81 7.60
N PHE A 142 -7.05 -19.63 8.63
CA PHE A 142 -7.04 -21.08 8.54
C PHE A 142 -8.46 -21.59 8.74
N GLY A 143 -8.90 -22.50 7.89
CA GLY A 143 -10.26 -23.02 7.92
C GLY A 143 -10.33 -24.50 7.58
N VAL A 144 -11.40 -25.12 8.06
CA VAL A 144 -11.74 -26.50 7.76
C VAL A 144 -13.17 -26.51 7.25
N ASN A 145 -13.39 -27.14 6.10
CA ASN A 145 -14.69 -27.35 5.52
C ASN A 145 -15.03 -28.84 5.62
N VAL A 146 -16.13 -29.16 6.33
CA VAL A 146 -16.61 -30.52 6.59
C VAL A 146 -18.03 -30.65 6.07
N THR A 147 -18.31 -31.75 5.38
CA THR A 147 -19.66 -32.13 4.96
C THR A 147 -19.93 -33.57 5.38
N PHE A 148 -21.09 -33.81 6.00
CA PHE A 148 -21.55 -35.11 6.48
C PHE A 148 -22.47 -35.79 5.47
#